data_AF-T1GEU4-F1
#
_entry.id   AF-T1GEU4-F1
#
_cell.length_a   1.000
_cell.length_b   1.000
_cell.length_c   1.000
_cell.angle_alpha   90.00
_cell.angle_beta   90.00
_cell.angle_gamma   90.00
#
_symmetry.space_group_name_H-M   'P 1'
#
loop_
_entity.id
_entity.type
_entity.pdbx_description
1 polymer ?
#
loop_
_entity_poly.entity_id
_entity_poly.type
_entity_poly.pdbx_seq_one_letter_code
_entity_poly.pdbx_strand_id
1 'polypeptide(L)'
;MNDLSDLILRDGNENQQQILKNVFYRQFLPASDTKYEFLLSAFSLFELNSKQNRREVLQNLWKKCDGYLVLVEEGTYAGFRLINEARDYLLSLGDGEVFAPCAHESKCPRMVDLASKIPCNFQLHYMPLGLGEKVTEHKGYRYTYLVMKKGINSNVERWPRLVQPTLVRSKHTICRMCTAKGNLQEVIFTQSKHGKFAYRCARSSNWGDRLPIEVGDEIVEEKPEKVRKVFVQEDPDDSSIRVVK
;
A
#
# COMPACT_ATOMS: atom_id res chain seq x y z
N MET A 1 -28.85 0.36 -5.74
CA MET A 1 -27.74 -0.59 -5.98
C MET A 1 -28.20 -2.03 -5.67
N ASN A 2 -28.86 -2.26 -4.53
CA ASN A 2 -29.37 -3.58 -4.15
C ASN A 2 -30.30 -4.22 -5.19
N ASP A 3 -31.23 -3.47 -5.79
CA ASP A 3 -32.20 -4.02 -6.76
C ASP A 3 -31.51 -4.56 -8.02
N LEU A 4 -30.51 -3.83 -8.55
CA LEU A 4 -29.73 -4.29 -9.70
C LEU A 4 -28.91 -5.53 -9.36
N SER A 5 -28.31 -5.58 -8.16
CA SER A 5 -27.56 -6.76 -7.71
C SER A 5 -28.48 -7.98 -7.56
N ASP A 6 -29.68 -7.80 -7.00
CA ASP A 6 -30.69 -8.84 -6.89
C ASP A 6 -31.10 -9.35 -8.28
N LEU A 7 -31.36 -8.43 -9.22
CA LEU A 7 -31.73 -8.77 -10.60
C LEU A 7 -30.62 -9.57 -11.32
N ILE A 8 -29.35 -9.20 -11.12
CA ILE A 8 -28.20 -9.97 -11.66
C ILE A 8 -28.18 -11.39 -11.09
N LEU A 9 -28.44 -11.56 -9.78
CA LEU A 9 -28.50 -12.88 -9.16
C LEU A 9 -29.71 -13.72 -9.61
N ARG A 10 -30.69 -13.10 -10.28
CA ARG A 10 -31.85 -13.76 -10.89
C ARG A 10 -31.74 -13.88 -12.42
N ASP A 11 -30.53 -13.74 -12.96
CA ASP A 11 -30.26 -13.83 -14.41
C ASP A 11 -31.08 -12.83 -15.25
N GLY A 12 -31.35 -11.64 -14.68
CA GLY A 12 -32.16 -10.61 -15.34
C GLY A 12 -33.66 -10.84 -15.31
N ASN A 13 -34.16 -11.89 -14.63
CA ASN A 13 -35.58 -12.21 -14.55
C ASN A 13 -36.12 -12.02 -13.13
N GLU A 14 -36.96 -11.00 -12.93
CA GLU A 14 -37.56 -10.68 -11.63
C GLU A 14 -38.36 -11.84 -11.02
N ASN A 15 -38.95 -12.70 -11.85
CA ASN A 15 -39.77 -13.83 -11.41
C ASN A 15 -38.96 -15.08 -11.06
N GLN A 16 -37.66 -15.07 -11.33
CA GLN A 16 -36.77 -16.19 -11.05
C GLN A 16 -36.24 -16.12 -9.62
N GLN A 17 -36.05 -17.28 -9.00
CA GLN A 17 -35.35 -17.35 -7.71
C GLN A 17 -33.87 -17.02 -7.89
N GLN A 18 -33.28 -16.37 -6.88
CA GLN A 18 -31.85 -16.11 -6.86
C GLN A 18 -31.05 -17.41 -7.01
N ILE A 19 -30.03 -17.37 -7.86
CA ILE A 19 -29.13 -18.51 -8.10
C ILE A 19 -28.33 -18.84 -6.83
N LEU A 20 -27.90 -17.80 -6.10
CA LEU A 20 -27.16 -17.94 -4.84
C LEU A 20 -28.12 -17.87 -3.65
N LYS A 21 -28.10 -18.90 -2.82
CA LYS A 21 -28.87 -18.92 -1.56
C LYS A 21 -28.15 -18.12 -0.47
N ASN A 22 -28.91 -17.68 0.53
CA ASN A 22 -28.40 -16.96 1.72
C ASN A 22 -27.70 -15.64 1.41
N VAL A 23 -28.10 -14.97 0.33
CA VAL A 23 -27.70 -13.58 0.04
C VAL A 23 -28.77 -12.65 0.61
N PHE A 24 -28.36 -11.76 1.50
CA PHE A 24 -29.26 -10.81 2.15
C PHE A 24 -28.87 -9.39 1.78
N TYR A 25 -29.79 -8.68 1.15
CA TYR A 25 -29.64 -7.24 0.89
C TYR A 25 -30.25 -6.45 2.03
N ARG A 26 -29.50 -5.50 2.56
CA ARG A 26 -29.96 -4.59 3.61
C ARG A 26 -29.53 -3.17 3.27
N GLN A 27 -30.39 -2.22 3.59
CA GLN A 27 -30.04 -0.80 3.49
C GLN A 27 -29.12 -0.35 4.63
N PHE A 28 -29.28 -0.95 5.81
CA PHE A 28 -28.53 -0.63 7.01
C PHE A 28 -27.87 -1.88 7.60
N LEU A 29 -26.78 -1.66 8.35
CA LEU A 29 -26.12 -2.73 9.10
C LEU A 29 -27.11 -3.37 10.09
N PRO A 30 -27.04 -4.70 10.30
CA PRO A 30 -27.91 -5.38 11.23
C PRO A 30 -27.71 -4.87 12.67
N ALA A 31 -28.84 -4.61 13.34
CA ALA A 31 -28.83 -4.26 14.77
C ALA A 31 -28.39 -5.45 15.66
N SER A 32 -28.55 -6.69 15.18
CA SER A 32 -28.17 -7.90 15.91
C SER A 32 -26.67 -7.95 16.19
N ASP A 33 -26.25 -8.47 17.35
CA ASP A 33 -24.84 -8.59 17.75
C ASP A 33 -24.06 -9.69 17.00
N THR A 34 -24.58 -10.13 15.86
CA THR A 34 -23.92 -11.07 14.96
C THR A 34 -22.59 -10.48 14.50
N LYS A 35 -21.52 -11.24 14.69
CA LYS A 35 -20.20 -10.91 14.17
C LYS A 35 -19.90 -11.69 12.89
N TYR A 36 -18.93 -11.17 12.13
CA TYR A 36 -18.48 -11.73 10.86
C TYR A 36 -16.96 -11.93 10.90
N GLU A 37 -16.50 -13.07 10.38
CA GLU A 37 -15.08 -13.38 10.25
C GLU A 37 -14.40 -12.59 9.13
N PHE A 38 -15.18 -12.11 8.16
CA PHE A 38 -14.69 -11.34 7.03
C PHE A 38 -15.68 -10.23 6.65
N LEU A 39 -15.21 -9.00 6.65
CA LEU A 39 -15.95 -7.81 6.24
C LEU A 39 -15.19 -7.10 5.13
N LEU A 40 -15.91 -6.74 4.06
CA LEU A 40 -15.35 -6.02 2.91
C LEU A 40 -16.12 -4.71 2.72
N SER A 41 -15.40 -3.60 2.71
CA SER A 41 -15.88 -2.30 2.24
C SER A 41 -15.02 -1.88 1.05
N ALA A 42 -15.55 -2.10 -0.16
CA ALA A 42 -14.85 -1.78 -1.40
C ALA A 42 -15.50 -0.56 -2.08
N PHE A 43 -14.69 0.46 -2.36
CA PHE A 43 -15.05 1.67 -3.12
C PHE A 43 -16.30 2.36 -2.55
N SER A 44 -16.37 2.50 -1.23
CA SER A 44 -17.59 2.93 -0.53
C SER A 44 -17.34 4.09 0.43
N LEU A 45 -16.12 4.29 0.89
CA LEU A 45 -15.83 5.33 1.87
C LEU A 45 -15.81 6.73 1.23
N PHE A 46 -15.54 6.84 -0.07
CA PHE A 46 -15.70 8.09 -0.82
C PHE A 46 -17.14 8.59 -0.84
N GLU A 47 -18.11 7.67 -0.83
CA GLU A 47 -19.55 7.98 -0.85
C GLU A 47 -20.05 8.55 0.49
N LEU A 48 -19.20 8.57 1.53
CA LEU A 48 -19.54 9.07 2.85
C LEU A 48 -19.14 10.54 3.00
N ASN A 49 -20.17 11.39 3.06
CA ASN A 49 -20.09 12.85 2.98
C ASN A 49 -19.21 13.55 4.01
N SER A 50 -18.89 12.92 5.15
CA SER A 50 -18.09 13.55 6.21
C SER A 50 -17.14 12.58 6.88
N LYS A 51 -16.05 13.13 7.43
CA LYS A 51 -15.09 12.40 8.27
C LYS A 51 -15.76 11.74 9.46
N GLN A 52 -16.76 12.40 10.03
CA GLN A 52 -17.50 11.87 11.17
C GLN A 52 -18.35 10.66 10.75
N ASN A 53 -19.08 10.76 9.63
CA ASN A 53 -19.87 9.64 9.09
C ASN A 53 -18.97 8.44 8.74
N ARG A 54 -17.81 8.68 8.12
CA ARG A 54 -16.81 7.62 7.88
C ARG A 54 -16.37 6.93 9.16
N ARG A 55 -16.07 7.67 10.22
CA ARG A 55 -15.68 7.11 11.52
C ARG A 55 -16.78 6.26 12.14
N GLU A 56 -18.02 6.75 12.12
CA GLU A 56 -19.17 6.01 12.65
C GLU A 56 -19.40 4.70 11.90
N VAL A 57 -19.34 4.73 10.55
CA VAL A 57 -19.43 3.53 9.73
C VAL A 57 -18.28 2.55 10.02
N LEU A 58 -17.03 3.03 10.06
CA LEU A 58 -15.87 2.21 10.39
C LEU A 58 -15.98 1.59 11.78
N GLN A 59 -16.45 2.34 12.77
CA GLN A 59 -16.68 1.84 14.13
C GLN A 59 -17.74 0.74 14.15
N ASN A 60 -18.85 0.94 13.42
CA ASN A 60 -19.91 -0.06 13.33
C ASN A 60 -19.45 -1.33 12.63
N LEU A 61 -18.73 -1.21 11.50
CA LEU A 61 -18.11 -2.35 10.83
C LEU A 61 -17.14 -3.08 11.77
N TRP A 62 -16.29 -2.34 12.48
CA TRP A 62 -15.29 -2.92 13.37
C TRP A 62 -15.90 -3.62 14.60
N LYS A 63 -17.03 -3.14 15.12
CA LYS A 63 -17.80 -3.82 16.17
C LYS A 63 -18.38 -5.16 15.71
N LYS A 64 -18.73 -5.28 14.42
CA LYS A 64 -19.24 -6.52 13.82
C LYS A 64 -18.13 -7.44 13.31
N CYS A 65 -16.86 -7.04 13.41
CA CYS A 65 -15.72 -7.82 12.96
C CYS A 65 -15.20 -8.74 14.07
N ASP A 66 -15.01 -10.03 13.79
CA ASP A 66 -14.28 -10.97 14.65
C ASP A 66 -13.02 -11.55 13.97
N GLY A 67 -12.80 -11.22 12.70
CA GLY A 67 -11.64 -11.68 11.93
C GLY A 67 -11.00 -10.53 11.16
N TYR A 68 -11.30 -10.39 9.88
CA TYR A 68 -10.66 -9.41 8.99
C TYR A 68 -11.64 -8.35 8.49
N LEU A 69 -11.24 -7.08 8.58
CA LEU A 69 -11.88 -5.96 7.90
C LEU A 69 -10.99 -5.50 6.75
N VAL A 70 -11.50 -5.64 5.53
CA VAL A 70 -10.84 -5.24 4.30
C VAL A 70 -11.48 -3.96 3.77
N LEU A 71 -10.69 -2.90 3.63
CA LEU A 71 -11.08 -1.65 3.01
C LEU A 71 -10.33 -1.53 1.69
N VAL A 72 -11.02 -1.19 0.60
CA VAL A 72 -10.43 -0.96 -0.72
C VAL A 72 -10.95 0.34 -1.28
N GLU A 73 -10.08 1.17 -1.82
CA GLU A 73 -10.44 2.43 -2.46
C GLU A 73 -9.61 2.68 -3.73
N GLU A 74 -10.02 3.68 -4.50
CA GLU A 74 -9.30 4.08 -5.70
C GLU A 74 -7.84 4.45 -5.36
N GLY A 75 -6.89 4.01 -6.19
CA GLY A 75 -5.46 4.20 -5.98
C GLY A 75 -4.96 5.63 -6.23
N THR A 76 -5.81 6.64 -6.07
CA THR A 76 -5.45 8.05 -6.14
C THR A 76 -4.81 8.50 -4.82
N TYR A 77 -4.24 9.71 -4.81
CA TYR A 77 -3.78 10.31 -3.56
C TYR A 77 -4.93 10.58 -2.57
N ALA A 78 -6.12 10.91 -3.09
CA ALA A 78 -7.32 11.07 -2.26
C ALA A 78 -7.71 9.76 -1.58
N GLY A 79 -7.74 8.64 -2.32
CA GLY A 79 -8.09 7.33 -1.77
C GLY A 79 -7.04 6.85 -0.77
N PHE A 80 -5.75 7.04 -1.07
CA PHE A 80 -4.66 6.77 -0.13
C PHE A 80 -4.81 7.54 1.19
N ARG A 81 -5.12 8.85 1.16
CA ARG A 81 -5.36 9.63 2.39
C ARG A 81 -6.54 9.09 3.17
N LEU A 82 -7.61 8.70 2.47
CA LEU A 82 -8.82 8.19 3.08
C LEU A 82 -8.55 6.85 3.78
N ILE A 83 -7.84 5.94 3.13
CA ILE A 83 -7.42 4.66 3.74
C ILE A 83 -6.50 4.89 4.95
N ASN A 84 -5.58 5.86 4.90
CA ASN A 84 -4.75 6.18 6.07
C ASN A 84 -5.55 6.79 7.22
N GLU A 85 -6.55 7.64 6.93
CA GLU A 85 -7.48 8.15 7.95
C GLU A 85 -8.22 6.99 8.65
N ALA A 86 -8.69 6.01 7.88
CA ALA A 86 -9.33 4.82 8.41
C ALA A 86 -8.36 3.96 9.23
N ARG A 87 -7.14 3.74 8.71
CA ARG A 87 -6.07 3.00 9.40
C ARG A 87 -5.76 3.60 10.76
N ASP A 88 -5.49 4.90 10.80
CA ASP A 88 -5.10 5.59 12.03
C ASP A 88 -6.25 5.57 13.05
N TYR A 89 -7.51 5.70 12.58
CA TYR A 89 -8.68 5.59 13.43
C TYR A 89 -8.85 4.18 14.01
N LEU A 90 -8.78 3.13 13.18
CA LEU A 90 -8.96 1.74 13.63
C LEU A 90 -7.83 1.30 14.58
N LEU A 91 -6.59 1.69 14.31
CA LEU A 91 -5.47 1.46 15.23
C LEU A 91 -5.65 2.18 16.58
N SER A 92 -6.26 3.37 16.58
CA SER A 92 -6.53 4.10 17.83
C SER A 92 -7.55 3.43 18.76
N LEU A 93 -8.31 2.45 18.26
CA LEU A 93 -9.25 1.67 19.07
C LEU A 93 -8.53 0.60 19.93
N GLY A 94 -7.32 0.20 19.54
CA GLY A 94 -6.43 -0.64 20.36
C GLY A 94 -6.76 -2.15 20.40
N ASP A 95 -7.77 -2.62 19.68
CA ASP A 95 -8.26 -4.00 19.70
C ASP A 95 -8.04 -4.76 18.37
N GLY A 96 -7.05 -4.33 17.58
CA GLY A 96 -6.62 -5.01 16.36
C GLY A 96 -5.30 -4.49 15.80
N GLU A 97 -4.82 -5.17 14.77
CA GLU A 97 -3.51 -4.94 14.15
C GLU A 97 -3.64 -4.77 12.63
N VAL A 98 -2.65 -4.12 12.02
CA VAL A 98 -2.57 -4.07 10.54
C VAL A 98 -2.04 -5.41 10.03
N PHE A 99 -2.85 -6.11 9.25
CA PHE A 99 -2.43 -7.32 8.56
C PHE A 99 -1.75 -7.02 7.21
N ALA A 100 -2.29 -6.07 6.46
CA ALA A 100 -1.75 -5.62 5.17
C ALA A 100 -2.30 -4.22 4.82
N PRO A 101 -1.70 -3.47 3.89
CA PRO A 101 -0.41 -3.70 3.24
C PRO A 101 0.78 -3.24 4.09
N CYS A 102 0.57 -2.35 5.07
CA CYS A 102 1.69 -1.79 5.83
C CYS A 102 2.42 -2.88 6.61
N ALA A 103 3.75 -2.88 6.55
CA ALA A 103 4.59 -3.74 7.37
C ALA A 103 4.77 -3.18 8.80
N HIS A 104 4.13 -2.06 9.13
CA HIS A 104 4.29 -1.34 10.38
C HIS A 104 2.96 -0.73 10.84
N GLU A 105 2.92 -0.29 12.10
CA GLU A 105 1.74 0.34 12.72
C GLU A 105 1.96 1.83 13.04
N SER A 106 3.20 2.31 12.94
CA SER A 106 3.52 3.74 13.03
C SER A 106 2.88 4.55 11.89
N LYS A 107 2.96 5.89 11.97
CA LYS A 107 2.45 6.79 10.92
C LYS A 107 3.08 6.46 9.57
N CYS A 108 2.27 6.40 8.50
CA CYS A 108 2.76 6.06 7.17
C CYS A 108 3.83 7.06 6.68
N PRO A 109 5.03 6.62 6.26
CA PRO A 109 6.08 7.53 5.81
C PRO A 109 5.67 8.33 4.56
N ARG A 110 4.80 7.77 3.70
CA ARG A 110 4.20 8.48 2.55
C ARG A 110 3.18 9.56 2.92
N MET A 111 2.69 9.57 4.16
CA MET A 111 1.87 10.67 4.68
C MET A 111 2.71 11.82 5.25
N VAL A 112 3.97 11.56 5.61
CA VAL A 112 4.89 12.57 6.16
C VAL A 112 5.57 13.33 5.03
N ASP A 113 5.99 12.64 3.98
CA ASP A 113 6.55 13.25 2.77
C ASP A 113 5.45 13.75 1.82
N LEU A 114 4.81 14.87 2.20
CA LEU A 114 3.76 15.51 1.41
C LEU A 114 4.28 16.13 0.10
N ALA A 115 5.59 16.35 -0.03
CA ALA A 115 6.20 16.97 -1.20
C ALA A 115 6.18 16.05 -2.42
N SER A 116 6.42 14.75 -2.23
CA SER A 116 6.42 13.79 -3.33
C SER A 116 5.02 13.46 -3.86
N LYS A 117 3.97 13.62 -3.05
CA LYS A 117 2.57 13.26 -3.36
C LYS A 117 2.40 11.83 -3.92
N ILE A 118 3.32 10.91 -3.60
CA ILE A 118 3.26 9.53 -4.07
C ILE A 118 2.34 8.73 -3.13
N PRO A 119 1.16 8.27 -3.57
CA PRO A 119 0.27 7.45 -2.73
C PRO A 119 0.84 6.05 -2.50
N CYS A 120 0.57 5.43 -1.35
CA CYS A 120 0.72 3.98 -1.19
C CYS A 120 -0.46 3.26 -1.86
N ASN A 121 -0.26 2.85 -3.12
CA ASN A 121 -1.22 2.12 -3.92
C ASN A 121 -0.52 0.92 -4.60
N PHE A 122 -1.32 0.11 -5.29
CA PHE A 122 -0.88 -1.06 -6.05
C PHE A 122 -1.60 -1.09 -7.39
N GLN A 123 -1.10 -1.90 -8.32
CA GLN A 123 -1.62 -1.99 -9.67
C GLN A 123 -2.08 -3.41 -9.95
N LEU A 124 -3.31 -3.54 -10.45
CA LEU A 124 -3.84 -4.76 -11.05
C LEU A 124 -3.98 -4.58 -12.56
N HIS A 125 -3.91 -5.66 -13.31
CA HIS A 125 -4.20 -5.67 -14.74
C HIS A 125 -5.47 -6.48 -14.98
N TYR A 126 -6.37 -5.96 -15.80
CA TYR A 126 -7.63 -6.61 -16.16
C TYR A 126 -7.89 -6.49 -17.65
N MET A 127 -8.71 -7.39 -18.19
CA MET A 127 -9.21 -7.30 -19.54
C MET A 127 -10.59 -6.62 -19.48
N PRO A 128 -10.76 -5.42 -20.06
CA PRO A 128 -12.06 -4.77 -20.04
C PRO A 128 -13.08 -5.56 -20.87
N LEU A 129 -14.35 -5.47 -20.49
CA LEU A 129 -15.45 -6.02 -21.28
C LEU A 129 -15.58 -5.17 -22.56
N GLY A 130 -15.54 -5.81 -23.73
CA GLY A 130 -15.68 -5.16 -25.03
C GLY A 130 -17.12 -4.79 -25.37
N LEU A 131 -17.74 -3.93 -24.55
CA LEU A 131 -19.08 -3.41 -24.80
C LEU A 131 -19.02 -2.39 -25.94
N GLY A 132 -19.23 -2.86 -27.17
CA GLY A 132 -19.26 -2.04 -28.38
C GLY A 132 -17.91 -1.79 -29.06
N GLU A 133 -16.80 -2.18 -28.43
CA GLU A 133 -15.45 -2.06 -28.99
C GLU A 133 -14.68 -3.38 -28.88
N LYS A 134 -13.83 -3.66 -29.87
CA LYS A 134 -12.94 -4.82 -29.83
C LYS A 134 -11.80 -4.53 -28.86
N VAL A 135 -11.81 -5.20 -27.70
CA VAL A 135 -10.74 -5.11 -26.71
C VAL A 135 -9.62 -6.09 -27.10
N THR A 136 -8.42 -5.56 -27.29
CA THR A 136 -7.21 -6.35 -27.59
C THR A 136 -6.12 -6.24 -26.53
N GLU A 137 -6.26 -5.33 -25.57
CA GLU A 137 -5.20 -5.02 -24.61
C GLU A 137 -5.69 -5.03 -23.16
N HIS A 138 -4.79 -5.44 -22.26
CA HIS A 138 -5.02 -5.36 -20.81
C HIS A 138 -4.91 -3.90 -20.34
N LYS A 139 -5.82 -3.49 -19.45
CA LYS A 139 -5.76 -2.19 -18.78
C LYS A 139 -5.23 -2.32 -17.37
N GLY A 140 -4.46 -1.34 -16.92
CA GLY A 140 -4.02 -1.21 -15.54
C GLY A 140 -5.05 -0.44 -14.70
N TYR A 141 -5.35 -0.92 -13.50
CA TYR A 141 -6.14 -0.20 -12.50
C TYR A 141 -5.32 -0.06 -11.22
N ARG A 142 -5.33 1.15 -10.65
CA ARG A 142 -4.64 1.43 -9.38
C ARG A 142 -5.65 1.44 -8.25
N TYR A 143 -5.30 0.77 -7.16
CA TYR A 143 -6.12 0.69 -5.96
C TYR A 143 -5.25 0.87 -4.72
N THR A 144 -5.83 1.34 -3.63
CA THR A 144 -5.23 1.29 -2.30
C THR A 144 -6.13 0.44 -1.41
N TYR A 145 -5.56 -0.21 -0.42
CA TYR A 145 -6.32 -1.09 0.46
C TYR A 145 -5.73 -1.11 1.86
N LEU A 146 -6.53 -1.56 2.81
CA LEU A 146 -6.15 -1.86 4.18
C LEU A 146 -6.83 -3.15 4.60
N VAL A 147 -6.08 -4.04 5.24
CA VAL A 147 -6.60 -5.21 5.92
C VAL A 147 -6.26 -5.07 7.39
N MET A 148 -7.29 -4.88 8.21
CA MET A 148 -7.20 -4.90 9.66
C MET A 148 -7.61 -6.29 10.16
N LYS A 149 -6.86 -6.83 11.12
CA LYS A 149 -7.20 -8.07 11.81
C LYS A 149 -7.65 -7.76 13.23
N LYS A 150 -8.78 -8.33 13.65
CA LYS A 150 -9.33 -8.21 14.99
C LYS A 150 -8.50 -9.05 15.97
N GLY A 151 -8.25 -8.50 17.15
CA GLY A 151 -7.36 -9.11 18.14
C GLY A 151 -5.89 -8.92 17.81
N ILE A 152 -5.03 -9.13 18.81
CA ILE A 152 -3.59 -8.91 18.71
C ILE A 152 -2.91 -10.28 18.60
N ASN A 153 -2.09 -10.49 17.56
CA ASN A 153 -1.25 -11.69 17.46
C ASN A 153 0.22 -11.29 17.43
N SER A 154 0.98 -11.74 18.44
CA SER A 154 2.37 -11.36 18.62
C SER A 154 3.36 -11.95 17.60
N ASN A 155 2.91 -12.80 16.66
CA ASN A 155 3.80 -13.66 15.87
C ASN A 155 3.75 -13.41 14.34
N VAL A 156 3.45 -12.19 13.91
CA VAL A 156 3.40 -11.86 12.48
C VAL A 156 4.77 -11.35 12.01
N GLU A 157 5.44 -12.12 11.13
CA GLU A 157 6.63 -11.66 10.43
C GLU A 157 6.32 -10.43 9.57
N ARG A 158 6.94 -9.29 9.91
CA ARG A 158 6.70 -8.00 9.26
C ARG A 158 7.74 -7.73 8.16
N TRP A 159 7.76 -8.61 7.16
CA TRP A 159 8.63 -8.44 6.00
C TRP A 159 8.37 -7.13 5.26
N PRO A 160 9.41 -6.45 4.76
CA PRO A 160 9.26 -5.22 4.00
C PRO A 160 8.41 -5.46 2.75
N ARG A 161 7.54 -4.50 2.43
CA ARG A 161 6.65 -4.57 1.26
C ARG A 161 7.12 -3.65 0.15
N LEU A 162 7.14 -4.14 -1.08
CA LEU A 162 7.35 -3.31 -2.27
C LEU A 162 6.21 -2.33 -2.47
N VAL A 163 6.54 -1.06 -2.46
CA VAL A 163 5.56 0.04 -2.60
C VAL A 163 5.67 0.76 -3.94
N GLN A 164 6.52 0.26 -4.85
CA GLN A 164 6.62 0.66 -6.25
C GLN A 164 7.04 -0.55 -7.12
N PRO A 165 6.87 -0.47 -8.46
CA PRO A 165 7.38 -1.47 -9.38
C PRO A 165 8.88 -1.71 -9.21
N THR A 166 9.27 -2.98 -9.18
CA THR A 166 10.66 -3.44 -9.18
C THR A 166 11.36 -3.00 -10.46
N LEU A 167 12.52 -2.33 -10.34
CA LEU A 167 13.31 -1.91 -11.50
C LEU A 167 14.38 -2.95 -11.80
N VAL A 168 14.10 -3.79 -12.79
CA VAL A 168 14.99 -4.88 -13.21
C VAL A 168 16.02 -4.37 -14.22
N ARG A 169 17.31 -4.45 -13.89
CA ARG A 169 18.43 -4.13 -14.79
C ARG A 169 19.29 -5.38 -15.08
N SER A 170 20.31 -5.26 -15.92
CA SER A 170 21.15 -6.40 -16.31
C SER A 170 21.87 -7.04 -15.12
N LYS A 171 22.54 -6.25 -14.27
CA LYS A 171 23.37 -6.73 -13.15
C LYS A 171 22.83 -6.42 -11.76
N HIS A 172 21.78 -5.62 -11.67
CA HIS A 172 21.17 -5.24 -10.41
C HIS A 172 19.65 -5.12 -10.54
N THR A 173 18.97 -5.12 -9.39
CA THR A 173 17.54 -4.89 -9.28
C THR A 173 17.31 -3.84 -8.19
N ILE A 174 16.52 -2.82 -8.47
CA ILE A 174 16.21 -1.77 -7.48
C ILE A 174 14.80 -2.02 -6.95
N CYS A 175 14.70 -2.12 -5.63
CA CYS A 175 13.46 -2.34 -4.92
C CYS A 175 13.22 -1.19 -3.94
N ARG A 176 12.03 -0.60 -3.99
CA ARG A 176 11.59 0.45 -3.06
C ARG A 176 10.53 -0.11 -2.15
N MET A 177 10.83 -0.12 -0.86
CA MET A 177 10.06 -0.86 0.12
C MET A 177 9.72 -0.04 1.35
N CYS A 178 8.57 -0.34 1.96
CA CYS A 178 8.20 0.13 3.28
C CYS A 178 8.50 -0.97 4.29
N THR A 179 9.22 -0.63 5.36
CA THR A 179 9.74 -1.61 6.35
C THR A 179 8.88 -1.66 7.61
N ALA A 180 9.18 -2.62 8.48
CA ALA A 180 8.58 -2.71 9.82
C ALA A 180 8.94 -1.55 10.74
N LYS A 181 10.06 -0.85 10.49
CA LYS A 181 10.47 0.34 11.24
C LYS A 181 9.65 1.59 10.86
N GLY A 182 8.84 1.52 9.79
CA GLY A 182 8.01 2.64 9.34
C GLY A 182 8.73 3.68 8.49
N ASN A 183 9.86 3.32 7.88
CA ASN A 183 10.58 4.12 6.90
C ASN A 183 10.49 3.51 5.48
N LEU A 184 10.77 4.35 4.48
CA LEU A 184 10.93 3.92 3.09
C LEU A 184 12.40 3.68 2.82
N GLN A 185 12.73 2.52 2.24
CA GLN A 185 14.11 2.18 1.85
C GLN A 185 14.16 1.82 0.37
N GLU A 186 15.21 2.30 -0.31
CA GLU A 186 15.58 1.85 -1.64
C GLU A 186 16.82 0.95 -1.52
N VAL A 187 16.72 -0.27 -2.04
CA VAL A 187 17.80 -1.25 -1.99
C VAL A 187 18.13 -1.72 -3.40
N ILE A 188 19.43 -1.63 -3.74
CA ILE A 188 19.97 -2.12 -5.00
C ILE A 188 20.51 -3.53 -4.79
N PHE A 189 19.72 -4.53 -5.15
CA PHE A 189 20.11 -5.94 -5.08
C PHE A 189 21.09 -6.29 -6.18
N THR A 190 22.22 -6.88 -5.80
CA THR A 190 23.22 -7.49 -6.69
C THR A 190 23.57 -8.88 -6.18
N GLN A 191 23.97 -9.78 -7.09
CA GLN A 191 24.41 -11.13 -6.70
C GLN A 191 25.62 -11.10 -5.78
N SER A 192 26.55 -10.16 -5.98
CA SER A 192 27.78 -10.07 -5.20
C SER A 192 27.53 -9.60 -3.77
N LYS A 193 26.68 -8.59 -3.57
CA LYS A 193 26.45 -7.99 -2.25
C LYS A 193 25.41 -8.73 -1.41
N HIS A 194 24.38 -9.29 -2.05
CA HIS A 194 23.23 -9.87 -1.35
C HIS A 194 23.09 -11.39 -1.57
N GLY A 195 24.02 -11.99 -2.31
CA GLY A 195 23.96 -13.39 -2.68
C GLY A 195 22.94 -13.69 -3.78
N LYS A 196 23.00 -14.92 -4.28
CA LYS A 196 22.22 -15.40 -5.43
C LYS A 196 20.72 -15.46 -5.14
N PHE A 197 20.32 -15.87 -3.93
CA PHE A 197 18.92 -16.08 -3.56
C PHE A 197 18.17 -14.76 -3.39
N ALA A 198 18.68 -13.84 -2.57
CA ALA A 198 18.04 -12.53 -2.36
C ALA A 198 17.96 -11.72 -3.68
N TYR A 199 19.02 -11.75 -4.50
CA TYR A 199 19.00 -11.12 -5.81
C TYR A 199 17.92 -11.71 -6.74
N ARG A 200 17.81 -13.04 -6.81
CA ARG A 200 16.79 -13.71 -7.64
C ARG A 200 15.39 -13.41 -7.13
N CYS A 201 15.17 -13.48 -5.82
CA CYS A 201 13.91 -13.14 -5.16
C CYS A 201 13.49 -11.71 -5.53
N ALA A 202 14.34 -10.73 -5.25
CA ALA A 202 14.08 -9.32 -5.57
C ALA A 202 13.80 -9.10 -7.06
N ARG A 203 14.54 -9.77 -7.95
CA ARG A 203 14.35 -9.69 -9.40
C ARG A 203 13.00 -10.25 -9.87
N SER A 204 12.48 -11.28 -9.21
CA SER A 204 11.19 -11.89 -9.52
C SER A 204 10.00 -11.24 -8.82
N SER A 205 10.23 -10.37 -7.83
CA SER A 205 9.18 -9.74 -7.05
C SER A 205 8.43 -8.66 -7.83
N ASN A 206 7.12 -8.63 -7.66
CA ASN A 206 6.21 -7.67 -8.24
C ASN A 206 5.83 -6.56 -7.25
N TRP A 207 5.27 -5.47 -7.77
CA TRP A 207 4.74 -4.39 -6.93
C TRP A 207 3.67 -4.92 -5.97
N GLY A 208 3.93 -4.80 -4.67
CA GLY A 208 3.05 -5.27 -3.62
C GLY A 208 3.55 -6.51 -2.89
N ASP A 209 4.57 -7.20 -3.40
CA ASP A 209 5.12 -8.38 -2.74
C ASP A 209 5.84 -8.02 -1.43
N ARG A 210 5.83 -8.96 -0.49
CA ARG A 210 6.69 -8.94 0.70
C ARG A 210 8.02 -9.60 0.35
N LEU A 211 9.14 -8.96 0.64
CA LEU A 211 10.45 -9.60 0.48
C LEU A 211 10.90 -10.21 1.81
N PRO A 212 11.18 -11.52 1.86
CA PRO A 212 11.68 -12.20 3.06
C PRO A 212 13.17 -11.93 3.26
N ILE A 213 13.50 -10.67 3.52
CA ILE A 213 14.86 -10.20 3.74
C ILE A 213 14.91 -9.22 4.88
N GLU A 214 15.97 -9.28 5.66
CA GLU A 214 16.33 -8.23 6.59
C GLU A 214 17.12 -7.17 5.83
N VAL A 215 16.56 -5.98 5.77
CA VAL A 215 17.27 -4.84 5.18
C VAL A 215 18.13 -4.22 6.29
N GLY A 216 19.42 -4.10 6.02
CA GLY A 216 20.33 -3.33 6.89
C GLY A 216 19.91 -1.85 6.98
N ASP A 217 20.58 -1.09 7.85
CA ASP A 217 20.30 0.34 7.97
C ASP A 217 20.61 1.10 6.66
N GLU A 218 19.94 2.24 6.48
CA GLU A 218 19.96 3.03 5.24
C GLU A 218 21.40 3.34 4.79
N ILE A 219 21.72 3.02 3.53
CA ILE A 219 22.83 3.66 2.85
C ILE A 219 22.27 5.00 2.38
N VAL A 220 22.49 6.04 3.18
CA VAL A 220 22.24 7.41 2.75
C VAL A 220 23.14 7.63 1.54
N GLU A 221 22.57 7.63 0.33
CA GLU A 221 23.28 8.14 -0.84
C GLU A 221 23.46 9.65 -0.60
N GLU A 222 24.60 10.02 -0.02
CA GLU A 222 25.09 11.39 -0.12
C GLU A 222 25.18 11.70 -1.61
N LYS A 223 24.29 12.58 -2.09
CA LYS A 223 24.43 13.15 -3.43
C LYS A 223 25.84 13.74 -3.49
N PRO A 224 26.68 13.37 -4.46
CA PRO A 224 28.01 13.95 -4.55
C PRO A 224 27.83 15.46 -4.71
N GLU A 225 28.30 16.21 -3.72
CA GLU A 225 28.41 17.66 -3.83
C GLU A 225 29.20 17.95 -5.10
N LYS A 226 28.63 18.83 -5.94
CA LYS A 226 29.31 19.30 -7.13
C LYS A 226 30.64 19.90 -6.69
N VAL A 227 31.73 19.18 -6.93
CA VAL A 227 33.09 19.72 -6.79
C VAL A 227 33.15 20.96 -7.66
N ARG A 228 33.08 22.14 -7.03
CA ARG A 228 33.40 23.40 -7.70
C ARG A 228 34.83 23.26 -8.15
N LYS A 229 35.06 23.30 -9.47
CA LYS A 229 36.41 23.47 -10.02
C LYS A 229 36.97 24.75 -9.42
N VAL A 230 37.86 24.61 -8.44
CA VAL A 230 38.71 25.71 -8.00
C VAL A 230 39.67 25.95 -9.17
N PHE A 231 39.48 27.06 -9.87
CA PHE A 231 40.49 27.57 -10.77
C PHE A 231 41.68 27.97 -9.90
N VAL A 232 42.78 27.24 -10.04
CA VAL A 232 44.07 27.65 -9.51
C VAL A 232 44.54 28.78 -10.42
N GLN A 233 44.51 30.01 -9.92
CA GLN A 233 45.38 31.06 -10.44
C GLN A 233 46.75 30.83 -9.82
N GLU A 234 47.73 30.51 -10.65
CA GLU A 234 49.14 30.54 -10.27
C GLU A 234 49.55 32.01 -10.18
N ASP A 235 49.72 32.53 -8.97
CA ASP A 235 50.44 33.79 -8.72
C ASP A 235 51.94 33.48 -8.57
N PRO A 236 52.81 34.11 -9.37
CA PRO A 236 54.24 33.82 -9.40
C PRO A 236 54.99 34.76 -8.44
N ASP A 237 54.79 34.62 -7.14
CA ASP A 237 55.73 35.12 -6.11
C ASP A 237 55.14 34.87 -4.72
N ASP A 238 55.49 33.75 -4.07
CA ASP A 238 55.80 33.78 -2.64
C ASP A 238 56.57 32.51 -2.25
N SER A 239 57.81 32.72 -1.88
CA SER A 239 58.73 31.72 -1.35
C SER A 239 58.70 31.79 0.17
N SER A 240 57.68 31.22 0.81
CA SER A 240 57.77 30.97 2.26
C SER A 240 56.84 29.86 2.78
N ILE A 241 57.49 28.77 3.20
CA ILE A 241 56.92 27.69 4.00
C ILE A 241 56.66 28.19 5.43
N ARG A 242 55.41 28.12 5.92
CA ARG A 242 55.13 28.05 7.37
C ARG A 242 53.93 27.16 7.69
N VAL A 243 54.21 26.07 8.41
CA VAL A 243 53.25 25.25 9.17
C VAL A 243 53.04 25.92 10.52
N VAL A 244 51.81 26.25 10.95
CA VAL A 244 51.35 26.09 12.36
C VAL A 244 49.80 26.09 12.47
N LYS A 245 49.30 24.99 13.06
CA LYS A 245 47.98 24.66 13.67
C LYS A 245 46.69 24.78 12.84
#